data_AF-A0A7W3RK48-F1
#
_entry.id   AF-A0A7W3RK48-F1
#
_cell.length_a   1.000
_cell.length_b   1.000
_cell.length_c   1.000
_cell.angle_alpha   90.00
_cell.angle_beta   90.00
_cell.angle_gamma   90.00
#
_symmetry.space_group_name_H-M   'P 1'
#
loop_
_entity.id
_entity.type
_entity.pdbx_description
1 polymer ?
#
loop_
_entity_poly.entity_id
_entity_poly.type
_entity_poly.pdbx_seq_one_letter_code
_entity_poly.pdbx_strand_id
1 'polypeptide(L)'
;MDTSFEEAGAAASGPEPTDPPAADATTGAVATDTVAADAIAASAAPTEAPAPAAVPNPSTAPDAVTATSPSVTEAATAATSTGEAAEATETSETAGSAATAAAGAPADAASAAPPVPRPAAAPASLSPSRAGDFMQCPLLYRFRVIDRLPEKPSEAATRGTLVHAVLERLFDAPAGERTAPRARALVPGQWDRLRESRPELAELFADDPDGQRLARWLGEAERLVERWFTLEDPTRLEPAERELFVEAELESGPRLRGIIDRVDVAPTGEVRIVDYKTGKAPRPEYAEGALFQMKFYALVVWRLKGVVPRRLQLVYLGSGEVRTYDPVLADLERVERRLRALWDAICEATESGEWRPRPTKLCGWCDHQAHCPEFGGTPPPYPLPVRARESGGVPQGRMGAD
;
A
#
# COMPACT_ATOMS: atom_id res chain seq x y z
N MET A 1 37.05 -31.89 57.40
CA MET A 1 35.78 -32.18 56.68
C MET A 1 36.07 -31.93 55.21
N ASP A 2 36.85 -32.79 54.54
CA ASP A 2 36.63 -34.24 54.29
C ASP A 2 35.45 -34.43 53.32
N THR A 3 35.55 -35.12 52.18
CA THR A 3 36.61 -36.05 51.70
C THR A 3 36.98 -35.90 50.21
N SER A 4 38.25 -36.15 49.93
CA SER A 4 38.85 -36.88 48.80
C SER A 4 37.99 -37.32 47.59
N PHE A 5 38.51 -37.05 46.40
CA PHE A 5 38.66 -38.08 45.35
C PHE A 5 39.95 -37.82 44.55
N GLU A 6 40.54 -38.87 43.96
CA GLU A 6 41.87 -38.87 43.32
C GLU A 6 41.81 -39.23 41.82
N GLU A 7 43.01 -39.40 41.24
CA GLU A 7 43.34 -39.84 39.86
C GLU A 7 43.32 -38.77 38.74
N ALA A 8 44.21 -38.76 37.74
CA ALA A 8 45.67 -39.01 37.59
C ALA A 8 45.97 -39.28 36.09
N GLY A 9 47.20 -38.99 35.63
CA GLY A 9 47.64 -39.14 34.22
C GLY A 9 47.78 -37.78 33.52
N ALA A 10 48.95 -37.18 33.25
CA ALA A 10 50.25 -37.66 32.77
C ALA A 10 50.26 -38.14 31.30
N ALA A 11 51.25 -37.86 30.43
CA ALA A 11 52.21 -36.73 30.30
C ALA A 11 53.10 -36.95 29.04
N ALA A 12 53.08 -36.05 28.04
CA ALA A 12 54.03 -35.91 26.90
C ALA A 12 53.65 -34.63 26.11
N SER A 13 54.48 -33.67 25.64
CA SER A 13 55.83 -33.69 25.03
C SER A 13 55.86 -34.47 23.70
N GLY A 14 55.58 -33.92 22.51
CA GLY A 14 56.15 -32.74 21.80
C GLY A 14 56.85 -33.24 20.49
N PRO A 15 57.30 -32.43 19.50
CA PRO A 15 57.22 -30.97 19.28
C PRO A 15 56.65 -30.56 17.88
N GLU A 16 56.74 -29.26 17.54
CA GLU A 16 56.58 -28.62 16.21
C GLU A 16 57.93 -28.53 15.43
N PRO A 17 58.05 -27.96 14.18
CA PRO A 17 57.09 -27.64 13.10
C PRO A 17 57.59 -28.06 11.66
N THR A 18 57.02 -27.45 10.59
CA THR A 18 57.58 -27.01 9.27
C THR A 18 56.96 -27.52 7.93
N ASP A 19 56.46 -26.57 7.13
CA ASP A 19 56.37 -26.56 5.63
C ASP A 19 57.77 -26.56 4.96
N PRO A 20 58.01 -26.70 3.62
CA PRO A 20 57.18 -26.31 2.43
C PRO A 20 57.31 -27.35 1.25
N PRO A 21 57.31 -27.04 -0.09
CA PRO A 21 56.93 -25.85 -0.88
C PRO A 21 56.02 -26.14 -2.12
N ALA A 22 55.77 -25.11 -2.94
CA ALA A 22 55.06 -25.16 -4.22
C ALA A 22 55.93 -25.63 -5.42
N ALA A 23 55.28 -25.90 -6.57
CA ALA A 23 55.92 -26.26 -7.85
C ALA A 23 55.31 -25.48 -9.03
N ASP A 24 56.06 -25.40 -10.15
CA ASP A 24 55.87 -24.42 -11.24
C ASP A 24 55.45 -25.06 -12.59
N ALA A 25 55.22 -24.24 -13.61
CA ALA A 25 54.50 -24.55 -14.86
C ALA A 25 55.27 -25.38 -15.91
N THR A 26 54.53 -25.91 -16.91
CA THR A 26 55.06 -26.20 -18.26
C THR A 26 53.99 -26.05 -19.36
N THR A 27 54.16 -24.98 -20.16
CA THR A 27 53.98 -24.80 -21.61
C THR A 27 53.23 -25.83 -22.48
N GLY A 28 52.36 -25.32 -23.37
CA GLY A 28 51.96 -25.98 -24.64
C GLY A 28 51.12 -25.05 -25.54
N ALA A 29 51.56 -24.77 -26.78
CA ALA A 29 50.91 -23.78 -27.66
C ALA A 29 51.04 -24.04 -29.17
N VAL A 30 49.90 -23.96 -29.89
CA VAL A 30 49.68 -23.83 -31.36
C VAL A 30 48.27 -23.20 -31.46
N ALA A 31 47.94 -22.08 -32.13
CA ALA A 31 48.10 -21.65 -33.54
C ALA A 31 47.40 -22.60 -34.55
N THR A 32 46.62 -22.18 -35.56
CA THR A 32 46.11 -20.85 -36.04
C THR A 32 44.54 -20.88 -36.05
N ASP A 33 43.71 -20.01 -36.66
CA ASP A 33 43.86 -18.99 -37.73
C ASP A 33 42.75 -17.91 -37.73
N THR A 34 42.91 -16.94 -38.64
CA THR A 34 42.00 -15.89 -39.12
C THR A 34 40.77 -16.49 -39.86
N VAL A 35 39.66 -15.80 -40.18
CA VAL A 35 39.42 -14.59 -41.02
C VAL A 35 38.08 -13.90 -40.61
N ALA A 36 37.83 -12.67 -41.06
CA ALA A 36 36.66 -11.85 -40.71
C ALA A 36 35.40 -12.04 -41.60
N ALA A 37 34.29 -11.48 -41.12
CA ALA A 37 33.12 -10.87 -41.82
C ALA A 37 32.51 -11.54 -43.08
N ASP A 38 31.17 -11.66 -43.10
CA ASP A 38 30.33 -10.68 -43.83
C ASP A 38 28.85 -10.70 -43.35
N ALA A 39 28.03 -9.78 -43.85
CA ALA A 39 26.60 -9.63 -43.55
C ALA A 39 25.69 -10.35 -44.56
N ILE A 40 24.52 -10.82 -44.09
CA ILE A 40 23.40 -11.23 -44.95
C ILE A 40 22.10 -10.63 -44.41
N ALA A 41 21.44 -9.81 -45.23
CA ALA A 41 20.07 -9.36 -44.98
C ALA A 41 19.07 -10.29 -45.69
N ALA A 42 17.99 -10.67 -45.01
CA ALA A 42 16.90 -11.43 -45.60
C ALA A 42 15.55 -10.78 -45.26
N SER A 43 14.76 -10.44 -46.29
CA SER A 43 13.44 -9.84 -46.15
C SER A 43 12.35 -10.92 -46.24
N ALA A 44 11.39 -10.88 -45.32
CA ALA A 44 10.11 -11.59 -45.44
C ALA A 44 9.00 -10.76 -44.78
N ALA A 45 7.96 -10.44 -45.55
CA ALA A 45 6.75 -9.76 -45.08
C ALA A 45 5.73 -10.79 -44.52
N PRO A 46 4.69 -10.38 -43.77
CA PRO A 46 3.96 -11.28 -42.88
C PRO A 46 2.90 -12.13 -43.57
N THR A 47 2.61 -13.30 -42.97
CA THR A 47 1.48 -14.16 -43.32
C THR A 47 0.31 -13.89 -42.36
N GLU A 48 -0.88 -13.66 -42.92
CA GLU A 48 -2.11 -13.31 -42.18
C GLU A 48 -3.02 -14.55 -42.01
N ALA A 49 -3.51 -14.80 -40.78
CA ALA A 49 -4.42 -15.91 -40.44
C ALA A 49 -5.13 -15.61 -39.08
N PRO A 50 -6.31 -16.19 -38.77
CA PRO A 50 -7.57 -15.51 -39.10
C PRO A 50 -8.46 -15.22 -37.87
N ALA A 51 -9.52 -14.44 -38.07
CA ALA A 51 -10.45 -14.04 -37.02
C ALA A 51 -11.31 -15.21 -36.46
N PRO A 52 -11.53 -15.28 -35.13
CA PRO A 52 -12.47 -16.24 -34.53
C PRO A 52 -13.93 -15.79 -34.71
N ALA A 53 -14.84 -16.76 -34.83
CA ALA A 53 -16.24 -16.53 -35.18
C ALA A 53 -17.13 -16.07 -34.01
N ALA A 54 -18.22 -15.37 -34.34
CA ALA A 54 -19.27 -14.98 -33.39
C ALA A 54 -20.32 -16.09 -33.21
N VAL A 55 -20.76 -16.31 -31.97
CA VAL A 55 -21.83 -17.25 -31.57
C VAL A 55 -22.68 -16.54 -30.48
N PRO A 56 -24.03 -16.65 -30.45
CA PRO A 56 -24.87 -15.56 -29.94
C PRO A 56 -25.34 -15.65 -28.47
N ASN A 57 -25.88 -14.54 -27.97
CA ASN A 57 -26.66 -14.44 -26.73
C ASN A 57 -27.91 -15.35 -26.74
N PRO A 58 -28.21 -16.00 -25.61
CA PRO A 58 -29.57 -16.27 -25.16
C PRO A 58 -29.96 -15.37 -23.97
N SER A 59 -31.19 -14.85 -23.97
CA SER A 59 -31.73 -14.01 -22.88
C SER A 59 -33.04 -14.58 -22.35
N THR A 60 -33.01 -15.18 -21.16
CA THR A 60 -34.19 -15.37 -20.30
C THR A 60 -33.78 -15.63 -18.84
N ALA A 61 -34.47 -14.96 -17.91
CA ALA A 61 -34.66 -15.45 -16.53
C ALA A 61 -36.01 -16.23 -16.48
N PRO A 62 -36.39 -16.91 -15.38
CA PRO A 62 -36.79 -16.20 -14.15
C PRO A 62 -36.47 -16.93 -12.80
N ASP A 63 -36.97 -16.32 -11.72
CA ASP A 63 -37.39 -16.90 -10.43
C ASP A 63 -36.36 -17.48 -9.42
N ALA A 64 -36.01 -16.59 -8.49
CA ALA A 64 -36.08 -16.75 -7.03
C ALA A 64 -36.03 -18.16 -6.39
N VAL A 65 -35.01 -18.39 -5.55
CA VAL A 65 -35.06 -19.34 -4.43
C VAL A 65 -34.40 -18.74 -3.18
N THR A 66 -34.96 -19.02 -2.00
CA THR A 66 -34.49 -18.49 -0.70
C THR A 66 -33.19 -19.13 -0.23
N ALA A 67 -32.20 -18.33 0.18
CA ALA A 67 -30.94 -18.79 0.77
C ALA A 67 -30.95 -18.65 2.30
N THR A 68 -31.12 -19.76 3.01
CA THR A 68 -31.01 -19.82 4.48
C THR A 68 -29.54 -19.76 4.92
N SER A 69 -29.23 -18.91 5.91
CA SER A 69 -27.87 -18.80 6.47
C SER A 69 -27.57 -19.91 7.50
N PRO A 70 -26.50 -20.71 7.34
CA PRO A 70 -25.90 -21.44 8.45
C PRO A 70 -24.96 -20.52 9.24
N SER A 71 -25.15 -20.46 10.56
CA SER A 71 -24.15 -19.88 11.47
C SER A 71 -22.98 -20.85 11.63
N VAL A 72 -21.75 -20.34 11.78
CA VAL A 72 -20.58 -21.14 12.15
C VAL A 72 -19.78 -20.39 13.20
N THR A 73 -19.57 -21.01 14.35
CA THR A 73 -18.89 -20.44 15.52
C THR A 73 -17.63 -21.22 15.85
N GLU A 74 -16.48 -20.57 15.74
CA GLU A 74 -15.22 -21.00 16.36
C GLU A 74 -14.68 -19.77 17.13
N ALA A 75 -14.55 -19.81 18.46
CA ALA A 75 -13.68 -20.67 19.28
C ALA A 75 -12.21 -20.22 19.21
N ALA A 76 -11.89 -19.11 19.90
CA ALA A 76 -10.52 -18.66 20.10
C ALA A 76 -9.89 -19.38 21.31
N THR A 77 -8.74 -20.01 21.10
CA THR A 77 -7.91 -20.59 22.17
C THR A 77 -6.72 -19.68 22.45
N ALA A 78 -6.61 -19.21 23.69
CA ALA A 78 -5.43 -18.52 24.19
C ALA A 78 -4.45 -19.55 24.79
N ALA A 79 -3.15 -19.34 24.57
CA ALA A 79 -2.09 -20.12 25.20
C ALA A 79 -1.08 -19.16 25.83
N THR A 80 -0.99 -19.17 27.15
CA THR A 80 -0.06 -18.35 27.94
C THR A 80 1.26 -19.08 28.13
N SER A 81 2.38 -18.36 28.08
CA SER A 81 3.66 -18.84 28.63
C SER A 81 4.36 -17.71 29.41
N THR A 82 5.16 -18.10 30.40
CA THR A 82 5.79 -17.24 31.40
C THR A 82 7.17 -17.78 31.75
N GLY A 83 8.12 -16.90 32.08
CA GLY A 83 9.46 -17.27 32.55
C GLY A 83 10.61 -16.79 31.65
N GLU A 84 11.76 -16.28 32.11
CA GLU A 84 12.08 -15.28 33.17
C GLU A 84 13.63 -15.19 33.30
N ALA A 85 14.20 -13.97 33.18
CA ALA A 85 15.55 -13.53 33.60
C ALA A 85 16.80 -14.32 33.04
N ALA A 86 18.06 -13.90 33.19
CA ALA A 86 18.72 -12.71 33.80
C ALA A 86 20.10 -12.43 33.13
N GLU A 87 20.65 -11.20 33.26
CA GLU A 87 22.10 -10.78 33.36
C GLU A 87 23.18 -11.32 32.35
N ALA A 88 24.42 -10.81 32.19
CA ALA A 88 25.14 -9.50 32.29
C ALA A 88 26.58 -9.73 31.68
N THR A 89 27.57 -8.83 31.48
CA THR A 89 27.84 -7.38 31.74
C THR A 89 28.99 -6.90 30.81
N GLU A 90 29.17 -5.57 30.62
CA GLU A 90 30.47 -4.88 30.25
C GLU A 90 31.15 -5.23 28.88
N THR A 91 32.13 -4.49 28.28
CA THR A 91 32.96 -3.33 28.70
C THR A 91 33.46 -2.46 27.49
N SER A 92 33.88 -1.21 27.77
CA SER A 92 35.08 -0.50 27.21
C SER A 92 35.17 0.03 25.73
N GLU A 93 35.02 1.36 25.61
CA GLU A 93 35.90 2.37 24.96
C GLU A 93 36.79 2.12 23.70
N THR A 94 36.62 2.96 22.67
CA THR A 94 37.60 4.00 22.15
C THR A 94 36.98 4.69 20.90
N ALA A 95 36.78 6.01 20.81
CA ALA A 95 37.69 7.18 20.78
C ALA A 95 38.39 7.40 19.40
N GLY A 96 38.12 8.51 18.68
CA GLY A 96 38.83 8.79 17.41
C GLY A 96 38.39 9.94 16.47
N SER A 97 38.50 11.20 16.90
CA SER A 97 38.66 12.40 16.02
C SER A 97 37.47 12.89 15.15
N ALA A 98 37.59 14.15 14.67
CA ALA A 98 36.57 14.89 13.92
C ALA A 98 37.18 15.64 12.71
N ALA A 99 36.33 16.02 11.75
CA ALA A 99 36.64 16.97 10.67
C ALA A 99 35.42 17.87 10.40
N THR A 100 35.64 19.09 9.90
CA THR A 100 34.68 20.21 9.97
C THR A 100 34.33 20.86 8.63
N ALA A 101 33.13 21.48 8.58
CA ALA A 101 32.62 22.37 7.53
C ALA A 101 32.26 21.70 6.18
N ALA A 102 31.29 22.20 5.40
CA ALA A 102 30.68 23.53 5.39
C ALA A 102 29.13 23.50 5.25
N ALA A 103 28.48 24.65 5.47
CA ALA A 103 27.03 24.76 5.51
C ALA A 103 26.39 25.10 4.15
N GLY A 104 25.29 24.40 3.83
CA GLY A 104 24.25 24.87 2.90
C GLY A 104 22.97 25.10 3.70
N ALA A 105 22.31 26.24 3.52
CA ALA A 105 21.16 26.62 4.34
C ALA A 105 19.87 25.84 3.96
N PRO A 106 19.07 25.38 4.93
CA PRO A 106 17.73 24.87 4.65
C PRO A 106 16.79 26.03 4.27
N ALA A 107 15.88 25.78 3.32
CA ALA A 107 14.80 26.70 2.99
C ALA A 107 13.74 26.74 4.12
N ASP A 108 13.01 27.85 4.20
CA ASP A 108 12.16 28.26 5.32
C ASP A 108 11.37 27.15 6.02
N ALA A 109 11.79 26.83 7.24
CA ALA A 109 10.98 26.09 8.21
C ALA A 109 9.84 26.98 8.73
N ALA A 110 8.82 27.18 7.89
CA ALA A 110 7.64 27.95 8.22
C ALA A 110 6.94 27.33 9.46
N SER A 111 6.93 28.09 10.57
CA SER A 111 6.38 27.61 11.85
C SER A 111 4.91 27.20 11.71
N ALA A 112 4.68 25.89 11.82
CA ALA A 112 3.34 25.31 11.71
C ALA A 112 2.54 25.59 12.99
N ALA A 113 1.86 26.74 13.03
CA ALA A 113 0.75 26.95 13.94
C ALA A 113 -0.28 25.80 13.77
N PRO A 114 -0.96 25.35 14.84
CA PRO A 114 -1.89 24.22 14.76
C PRO A 114 -2.94 24.48 13.68
N PRO A 115 -3.24 23.49 12.81
CA PRO A 115 -4.00 23.72 11.60
C PRO A 115 -5.42 24.19 11.94
N VAL A 116 -5.69 25.47 11.70
CA VAL A 116 -7.00 26.09 11.87
C VAL A 116 -8.03 25.24 11.13
N PRO A 117 -9.13 24.78 11.78
CA PRO A 117 -10.04 23.82 11.17
C PRO A 117 -10.68 24.43 9.92
N ARG A 118 -10.23 23.95 8.75
CA ARG A 118 -10.72 24.44 7.46
C ARG A 118 -12.22 24.21 7.39
N PRO A 119 -13.04 25.19 6.99
CA PRO A 119 -14.48 25.02 6.92
C PRO A 119 -14.87 23.79 6.10
N ALA A 120 -16.03 23.22 6.44
CA ALA A 120 -16.63 22.19 5.61
C ALA A 120 -16.86 22.73 4.20
N ALA A 121 -16.60 21.89 3.20
CA ALA A 121 -16.78 22.23 1.80
C ALA A 121 -17.31 21.00 1.06
N ALA A 122 -18.10 21.23 0.00
CA ALA A 122 -18.51 20.18 -0.90
C ALA A 122 -17.26 19.44 -1.47
N PRO A 123 -17.34 18.13 -1.72
CA PRO A 123 -16.22 17.40 -2.29
C PRO A 123 -15.87 17.96 -3.68
N ALA A 124 -14.61 18.30 -3.90
CA ALA A 124 -14.07 18.83 -5.16
C ALA A 124 -13.00 17.89 -5.79
N SER A 125 -12.98 16.63 -5.35
CA SER A 125 -12.13 15.56 -5.88
C SER A 125 -12.50 14.19 -5.31
N LEU A 126 -12.39 13.16 -6.15
CA LEU A 126 -12.56 11.75 -5.81
C LEU A 126 -11.19 11.04 -5.78
N SER A 127 -11.00 10.10 -4.87
CA SER A 127 -9.81 9.23 -4.75
C SER A 127 -10.25 7.77 -4.55
N PRO A 128 -9.38 6.76 -4.71
CA PRO A 128 -9.78 5.37 -4.53
C PRO A 128 -10.33 5.07 -3.14
N SER A 129 -9.70 5.62 -2.10
CA SER A 129 -10.15 5.54 -0.71
C SER A 129 -11.55 6.12 -0.51
N ARG A 130 -11.76 7.37 -0.95
CA ARG A 130 -13.07 8.06 -0.89
C ARG A 130 -14.15 7.35 -1.70
N ALA A 131 -13.81 6.80 -2.86
CA ALA A 131 -14.73 5.98 -3.65
C ALA A 131 -15.11 4.69 -2.88
N GLY A 132 -14.14 4.06 -2.22
CA GLY A 132 -14.35 2.94 -1.30
C GLY A 132 -15.27 3.31 -0.13
N ASP A 133 -15.01 4.40 0.57
CA ASP A 133 -15.82 4.88 1.69
C ASP A 133 -17.31 5.02 1.31
N PHE A 134 -17.62 5.69 0.20
CA PHE A 134 -19.01 5.86 -0.25
C PHE A 134 -19.66 4.55 -0.71
N MET A 135 -18.92 3.70 -1.44
CA MET A 135 -19.40 2.38 -1.86
C MET A 135 -19.64 1.45 -0.66
N GLN A 136 -18.87 1.60 0.42
CA GLN A 136 -19.06 0.86 1.67
C GLN A 136 -20.24 1.42 2.49
N CYS A 137 -20.28 2.72 2.74
CA CYS A 137 -21.32 3.40 3.49
C CYS A 137 -21.31 4.93 3.22
N PRO A 138 -22.36 5.52 2.62
CA PRO A 138 -22.41 6.97 2.41
C PRO A 138 -22.23 7.79 3.70
N LEU A 139 -22.79 7.34 4.84
CA LEU A 139 -22.58 8.03 6.12
C LEU A 139 -21.10 8.02 6.58
N LEU A 140 -20.33 6.96 6.27
CA LEU A 140 -18.88 6.91 6.54
C LEU A 140 -18.12 7.94 5.68
N TYR A 141 -18.47 8.04 4.39
CA TYR A 141 -17.93 9.09 3.52
C TYR A 141 -18.22 10.49 4.09
N ARG A 142 -19.45 10.74 4.56
CA ARG A 142 -19.84 12.03 5.16
C ARG A 142 -18.93 12.37 6.34
N PHE A 143 -18.81 11.44 7.30
CA PHE A 143 -18.00 11.61 8.50
C PHE A 143 -16.51 11.86 8.19
N ARG A 144 -15.90 11.10 7.27
CA ARG A 144 -14.48 11.24 6.90
C ARG A 144 -14.18 12.46 6.03
N VAL A 145 -15.03 12.76 5.04
CA VAL A 145 -14.71 13.72 3.96
C VAL A 145 -15.29 15.12 4.23
N ILE A 146 -16.51 15.19 4.74
CA ILE A 146 -17.29 16.43 4.89
C ILE A 146 -17.21 16.95 6.33
N ASP A 147 -17.63 16.15 7.32
CA ASP A 147 -17.58 16.52 8.73
C ASP A 147 -16.15 16.48 9.28
N ARG A 148 -15.31 15.59 8.72
CA ARG A 148 -13.91 15.32 9.11
C ARG A 148 -13.78 15.01 10.60
N LEU A 149 -14.63 14.11 11.09
CA LEU A 149 -14.56 13.61 12.45
C LEU A 149 -13.19 12.97 12.70
N PRO A 150 -12.57 13.19 13.88
CA PRO A 150 -11.25 12.62 14.18
C PRO A 150 -11.35 11.09 14.24
N GLU A 151 -10.40 10.43 13.58
CA GLU A 151 -10.19 8.98 13.66
C GLU A 151 -8.93 8.72 14.47
N LYS A 152 -8.95 7.69 15.33
CA LYS A 152 -7.75 7.31 16.08
C LYS A 152 -6.76 6.65 15.12
N PRO A 153 -5.45 6.98 15.21
CA PRO A 153 -4.44 6.16 14.56
C PRO A 153 -4.57 4.71 15.01
N SER A 154 -4.42 3.77 14.07
CA SER A 154 -4.32 2.34 14.40
C SER A 154 -2.91 1.83 14.12
N GLU A 155 -2.43 0.89 14.94
CA GLU A 155 -1.14 0.23 14.73
C GLU A 155 -1.02 -0.37 13.32
N ALA A 156 -2.11 -0.93 12.79
CA ALA A 156 -2.14 -1.56 11.47
C ALA A 156 -2.00 -0.55 10.32
N ALA A 157 -2.75 0.56 10.35
CA ALA A 157 -2.66 1.59 9.31
C ALA A 157 -1.30 2.32 9.37
N THR A 158 -0.84 2.65 10.57
CA THR A 158 0.45 3.32 10.81
C THR A 158 1.62 2.46 10.33
N ARG A 159 1.54 1.13 10.49
CA ARG A 159 2.53 0.19 9.94
C ARG A 159 2.49 0.12 8.42
N GLY A 160 1.31 0.32 7.81
CA GLY A 160 1.18 0.58 6.38
C GLY A 160 2.08 1.74 5.95
N THR A 161 1.82 2.93 6.49
CA THR A 161 2.61 4.14 6.18
C THR A 161 4.12 3.95 6.42
N LEU A 162 4.51 3.34 7.54
CA LEU A 162 5.92 3.10 7.86
C LEU A 162 6.60 2.17 6.85
N VAL A 163 5.96 1.07 6.46
CA VAL A 163 6.53 0.12 5.48
C VAL A 163 6.61 0.75 4.08
N HIS A 164 5.64 1.57 3.68
CA HIS A 164 5.68 2.28 2.40
C HIS A 164 6.85 3.29 2.38
N ALA A 165 6.99 4.13 3.41
CA ALA A 165 8.11 5.08 3.53
C ALA A 165 9.49 4.40 3.54
N VAL A 166 9.61 3.19 4.10
CA VAL A 166 10.85 2.40 4.07
C VAL A 166 11.14 1.85 2.67
N LEU A 167 10.13 1.31 1.98
CA LEU A 167 10.28 0.78 0.62
C LEU A 167 10.53 1.90 -0.40
N GLU A 168 9.91 3.07 -0.24
CA GLU A 168 10.24 4.29 -0.96
C GLU A 168 11.71 4.66 -0.72
N ARG A 169 12.09 4.93 0.54
CA ARG A 169 13.42 5.43 0.92
C ARG A 169 14.57 4.50 0.52
N LEU A 170 14.32 3.20 0.42
CA LEU A 170 15.30 2.22 -0.03
C LEU A 170 15.83 2.51 -1.44
N PHE A 171 14.97 3.00 -2.36
CA PHE A 171 15.38 3.28 -3.74
C PHE A 171 16.30 4.49 -3.90
N ASP A 172 16.46 5.33 -2.86
CA ASP A 172 17.48 6.40 -2.83
C ASP A 172 18.91 5.85 -2.73
N ALA A 173 19.08 4.56 -2.39
CA ALA A 173 20.36 3.89 -2.46
C ALA A 173 20.66 3.39 -3.89
N PRO A 174 21.94 3.37 -4.32
CA PRO A 174 22.34 2.72 -5.58
C PRO A 174 21.89 1.26 -5.64
N ALA A 175 21.55 0.75 -6.83
CA ALA A 175 20.96 -0.57 -7.04
C ALA A 175 21.63 -1.71 -6.25
N GLY A 176 22.97 -1.82 -6.31
CA GLY A 176 23.75 -2.85 -5.60
C GLY A 176 23.78 -2.73 -4.07
N GLU A 177 23.38 -1.59 -3.50
CA GLU A 177 23.27 -1.38 -2.05
C GLU A 177 21.87 -1.72 -1.50
N ARG A 178 20.87 -1.89 -2.36
CA ARG A 178 19.47 -2.15 -1.97
C ARG A 178 19.30 -3.58 -1.46
N THR A 179 19.62 -3.79 -0.19
CA THR A 179 19.65 -5.10 0.48
C THR A 179 18.67 -5.17 1.65
N ALA A 180 18.21 -6.37 2.01
CA ALA A 180 17.26 -6.57 3.12
C ALA A 180 17.78 -6.03 4.48
N PRO A 181 19.06 -6.23 4.88
CA PRO A 181 19.61 -5.61 6.09
C PRO A 181 19.57 -4.07 6.04
N ARG A 182 19.89 -3.44 4.90
CA ARG A 182 19.80 -1.99 4.74
C ARG A 182 18.36 -1.50 4.85
N ALA A 183 17.41 -2.20 4.23
CA ALA A 183 16.00 -1.84 4.27
C ALA A 183 15.42 -1.94 5.70
N ARG A 184 15.79 -2.98 6.46
CA ARG A 184 15.43 -3.11 7.88
C ARG A 184 16.04 -1.99 8.72
N ALA A 185 17.31 -1.62 8.48
CA ALA A 185 17.98 -0.52 9.18
C ALA A 185 17.34 0.87 8.92
N LEU A 186 16.52 1.04 7.88
CA LEU A 186 15.74 2.26 7.66
C LEU A 186 14.50 2.37 8.56
N VAL A 187 13.99 1.27 9.13
CA VAL A 187 12.71 1.23 9.87
C VAL A 187 12.68 2.18 11.07
N PRO A 188 13.68 2.22 11.98
CA PRO A 188 13.66 3.18 13.09
C PRO A 188 13.70 4.64 12.61
N GLY A 189 14.56 4.95 11.64
CA GLY A 189 14.72 6.30 11.11
C GLY A 189 13.52 6.80 10.31
N GLN A 190 12.70 5.92 9.71
CA GLN A 190 11.41 6.32 9.14
C GLN A 190 10.31 6.42 10.19
N TRP A 191 10.37 5.64 11.28
CA TRP A 191 9.42 5.74 12.39
C TRP A 191 9.54 7.08 13.12
N ASP A 192 10.76 7.54 13.40
CA ASP A 192 10.95 8.85 14.05
C ASP A 192 10.48 10.01 13.15
N ARG A 193 10.79 10.00 11.85
CA ARG A 193 10.24 10.97 10.88
C ARG A 193 8.70 10.94 10.80
N LEU A 194 8.11 9.75 10.91
CA LEU A 194 6.66 9.59 10.91
C LEU A 194 6.04 10.17 12.19
N ARG A 195 6.73 10.09 13.34
CA ARG A 195 6.33 10.76 14.60
C ARG A 195 6.54 12.28 14.55
N GLU A 196 7.63 12.76 13.96
CA GLU A 196 7.91 14.20 13.77
C GLU A 196 6.82 14.87 12.93
N SER A 197 6.41 14.21 11.84
CA SER A 197 5.35 14.70 10.94
C SER A 197 3.94 14.45 11.46
N ARG A 198 3.75 13.50 12.39
CA ARG A 198 2.46 13.14 13.00
C ARG A 198 2.60 12.87 14.51
N PRO A 199 2.67 13.92 15.35
CA PRO A 199 2.88 13.76 16.80
C PRO A 199 1.81 12.93 17.52
N GLU A 200 0.59 12.83 16.97
CA GLU A 200 -0.49 12.01 17.53
C GLU A 200 -0.17 10.50 17.53
N LEU A 201 0.81 10.07 16.73
CA LEU A 201 1.27 8.67 16.72
C LEU A 201 2.02 8.27 17.99
N ALA A 202 2.41 9.23 18.84
CA ALA A 202 2.91 8.94 20.19
C ALA A 202 1.84 8.27 21.08
N GLU A 203 0.54 8.56 20.86
CA GLU A 203 -0.55 8.02 21.68
C GLU A 203 -0.72 6.50 21.52
N LEU A 204 -0.34 5.93 20.36
CA LEU A 204 -0.38 4.47 20.09
C LEU A 204 0.41 3.66 21.12
N PHE A 205 1.52 4.22 21.61
CA PHE A 205 2.47 3.56 22.50
C PHE A 205 2.62 4.30 23.83
N ALA A 206 1.65 5.14 24.21
CA ALA A 206 1.64 5.82 25.51
C ALA A 206 1.58 4.80 26.67
N ASP A 207 0.74 3.77 26.53
CA ASP A 207 0.62 2.66 27.49
C ASP A 207 1.72 1.58 27.30
N ASP A 208 2.97 1.97 27.03
CA ASP A 208 4.10 1.05 26.77
C ASP A 208 5.40 1.53 27.45
N PRO A 209 5.45 1.61 28.80
CA PRO A 209 6.58 2.23 29.53
C PRO A 209 7.93 1.55 29.29
N ASP A 210 7.92 0.24 29.01
CA ASP A 210 9.12 -0.55 28.71
C ASP A 210 9.46 -0.60 27.21
N GLY A 211 8.65 0.04 26.34
CA GLY A 211 8.81 0.02 24.88
C GLY A 211 8.60 -1.35 24.21
N GLN A 212 8.08 -2.35 24.93
CA GLN A 212 8.00 -3.74 24.47
C GLN A 212 6.96 -3.93 23.34
N ARG A 213 5.83 -3.21 23.37
CA ARG A 213 4.82 -3.23 22.30
C ARG A 213 5.36 -2.54 21.05
N LEU A 214 6.01 -1.39 21.21
CA LEU A 214 6.64 -0.65 20.12
C LEU A 214 7.76 -1.47 19.46
N ALA A 215 8.67 -2.07 20.23
CA ALA A 215 9.75 -2.91 19.69
C ALA A 215 9.21 -4.11 18.90
N ARG A 216 8.15 -4.77 19.39
CA ARG A 216 7.46 -5.85 18.68
C ARG A 216 6.84 -5.36 17.36
N TRP A 217 6.16 -4.21 17.39
CA TRP A 217 5.50 -3.60 16.25
C TRP A 217 6.49 -3.16 15.15
N LEU A 218 7.64 -2.59 15.53
CA LEU A 218 8.75 -2.28 14.63
C LEU A 218 9.34 -3.57 14.02
N GLY A 219 9.57 -4.60 14.82
CA GLY A 219 10.00 -5.92 14.33
C GLY A 219 8.99 -6.60 13.40
N GLU A 220 7.70 -6.27 13.50
CA GLU A 220 6.68 -6.69 12.52
C GLU A 220 6.72 -5.86 11.22
N ALA A 221 7.09 -4.57 11.29
CA ALA A 221 7.36 -3.76 10.09
C ALA A 221 8.62 -4.24 9.35
N GLU A 222 9.71 -4.52 10.07
CA GLU A 222 10.94 -5.10 9.51
C GLU A 222 10.67 -6.39 8.72
N ARG A 223 9.87 -7.31 9.28
CA ARG A 223 9.50 -8.59 8.62
C ARG A 223 8.68 -8.40 7.34
N LEU A 224 7.89 -7.33 7.23
CA LEU A 224 7.14 -7.00 6.01
C LEU A 224 8.07 -6.45 4.92
N VAL A 225 9.01 -5.58 5.31
CA VAL A 225 10.06 -5.02 4.44
C VAL A 225 10.99 -6.13 3.95
N GLU A 226 11.46 -7.01 4.84
CA GLU A 226 12.33 -8.15 4.54
C GLU A 226 11.66 -9.15 3.59
N ARG A 227 10.36 -9.41 3.75
CA ARG A 227 9.61 -10.31 2.86
C ARG A 227 9.47 -9.76 1.43
N TRP A 228 9.54 -8.44 1.21
CA TRP A 228 9.50 -7.90 -0.15
C TRP A 228 10.64 -8.44 -1.04
N PHE A 229 11.82 -8.70 -0.45
CA PHE A 229 12.97 -9.27 -1.14
C PHE A 229 12.77 -10.73 -1.58
N THR A 230 11.70 -11.41 -1.13
CA THR A 230 11.31 -12.73 -1.65
C THR A 230 10.30 -12.64 -2.80
N LEU A 231 9.91 -11.42 -3.20
CA LEU A 231 8.88 -11.13 -4.22
C LEU A 231 9.45 -10.36 -5.41
N GLU A 232 10.35 -9.41 -5.17
CA GLU A 232 11.02 -8.60 -6.19
C GLU A 232 12.50 -8.41 -5.86
N ASP A 233 13.32 -8.20 -6.90
CA ASP A 233 14.75 -7.92 -6.78
C ASP A 233 15.01 -6.42 -7.00
N PRO A 234 15.24 -5.61 -5.94
CA PRO A 234 15.48 -4.17 -6.05
C PRO A 234 16.78 -3.79 -6.77
N THR A 235 17.73 -4.72 -6.92
CA THR A 235 18.97 -4.48 -7.66
C THR A 235 18.74 -4.41 -9.18
N ARG A 236 17.54 -4.84 -9.62
CA ARG A 236 17.11 -4.91 -11.03
C ARG A 236 15.92 -4.00 -11.35
N LEU A 237 15.56 -3.09 -10.43
CA LEU A 237 14.44 -2.17 -10.56
C LEU A 237 14.95 -0.73 -10.43
N GLU A 238 14.74 0.10 -11.46
CA GLU A 238 14.79 1.55 -11.35
C GLU A 238 13.37 2.09 -11.61
N PRO A 239 12.60 2.43 -10.56
CA PRO A 239 11.30 3.05 -10.72
C PRO A 239 11.43 4.41 -11.40
N ALA A 240 10.54 4.70 -12.34
CA ALA A 240 10.48 6.02 -12.96
C ALA A 240 9.92 7.07 -11.99
N GLU A 241 9.00 6.66 -11.10
CA GLU A 241 8.35 7.51 -10.10
C GLU A 241 8.08 6.68 -8.83
N ARG A 242 8.07 7.34 -7.66
CA ARG A 242 7.69 6.78 -6.34
C ARG A 242 6.78 7.77 -5.63
N GLU A 243 5.83 7.28 -4.83
CA GLU A 243 4.80 8.09 -4.15
C GLU A 243 4.21 9.18 -5.07
N LEU A 244 3.93 8.80 -6.33
CA LEU A 244 3.56 9.73 -7.38
C LEU A 244 2.17 10.28 -7.14
N PHE A 245 2.09 11.54 -6.71
CA PHE A 245 0.83 12.27 -6.71
C PHE A 245 0.32 12.43 -8.15
N VAL A 246 -0.88 11.94 -8.40
CA VAL A 246 -1.57 12.04 -9.70
C VAL A 246 -2.90 12.76 -9.53
N GLU A 247 -3.20 13.68 -10.44
CA GLU A 247 -4.49 14.37 -10.53
C GLU A 247 -4.89 14.48 -12.02
N ALA A 248 -6.14 14.20 -12.33
CA ALA A 248 -6.70 14.30 -13.68
C ALA A 248 -8.18 14.73 -13.60
N GLU A 249 -8.57 15.72 -14.40
CA GLU A 249 -9.97 16.16 -14.49
C GLU A 249 -10.71 15.36 -15.56
N LEU A 250 -11.85 14.78 -15.19
CA LEU A 250 -12.78 14.21 -16.16
C LEU A 250 -13.70 15.31 -16.69
N GLU A 251 -13.76 15.47 -18.02
CA GLU A 251 -14.71 16.37 -18.66
C GLU A 251 -16.14 16.10 -18.17
N SER A 252 -16.82 17.13 -17.66
CA SER A 252 -18.15 17.01 -17.03
C SER A 252 -18.24 15.90 -15.97
N GLY A 253 -17.24 15.80 -15.09
CA GLY A 253 -17.16 14.74 -14.07
C GLY A 253 -16.25 15.10 -12.89
N PRO A 254 -15.92 14.12 -12.02
CA PRO A 254 -15.00 14.35 -10.91
C PRO A 254 -13.58 14.63 -11.41
N ARG A 255 -12.90 15.51 -10.69
CA ARG A 255 -11.44 15.49 -10.61
C ARG A 255 -10.99 14.26 -9.83
N LEU A 256 -10.32 13.34 -10.50
CA LEU A 256 -9.73 12.15 -9.90
C LEU A 256 -8.33 12.48 -9.37
N ARG A 257 -7.99 12.00 -8.17
CA ARG A 257 -6.65 12.16 -7.62
C ARG A 257 -6.23 11.01 -6.70
N GLY A 258 -4.94 10.85 -6.49
CA GLY A 258 -4.38 9.92 -5.51
C GLY A 258 -2.86 9.92 -5.51
N ILE A 259 -2.28 8.91 -4.87
CA ILE A 259 -0.83 8.70 -4.80
C ILE A 259 -0.56 7.26 -5.23
N ILE A 260 0.40 7.07 -6.13
CA ILE A 260 0.81 5.76 -6.64
C ILE A 260 2.17 5.43 -6.05
N ASP A 261 2.23 4.41 -5.19
CA ASP A 261 3.42 4.01 -4.44
C ASP A 261 4.66 3.86 -5.33
N ARG A 262 4.53 3.21 -6.50
CA ARG A 262 5.62 3.03 -7.46
C ARG A 262 5.12 2.91 -8.91
N VAL A 263 5.81 3.59 -9.83
CA VAL A 263 5.62 3.43 -11.29
C VAL A 263 6.93 2.99 -11.91
N ASP A 264 6.92 1.82 -12.54
CA ASP A 264 8.04 1.33 -13.34
C ASP A 264 7.75 1.57 -14.82
N VAL A 265 8.79 1.91 -15.61
CA VAL A 265 8.69 2.05 -17.07
C VAL A 265 9.80 1.22 -17.70
N ALA A 266 9.44 0.27 -18.55
CA ALA A 266 10.40 -0.55 -19.27
C ALA A 266 11.12 0.26 -20.37
N PRO A 267 12.31 -0.16 -20.85
CA PRO A 267 12.98 0.46 -22.00
C PRO A 267 12.13 0.47 -23.30
N THR A 268 11.10 -0.38 -23.38
CA THR A 268 10.08 -0.42 -24.45
C THR A 268 9.00 0.66 -24.32
N GLY A 269 9.01 1.46 -23.25
CA GLY A 269 7.95 2.41 -22.90
C GLY A 269 6.75 1.79 -22.16
N GLU A 270 6.75 0.47 -21.92
CA GLU A 270 5.65 -0.21 -21.23
C GLU A 270 5.61 0.17 -19.73
N VAL A 271 4.49 0.77 -19.31
CA VAL A 271 4.29 1.25 -17.94
C VAL A 271 3.70 0.15 -17.05
N ARG A 272 4.25 -0.04 -15.84
CA ARG A 272 3.70 -0.87 -14.77
C ARG A 272 3.41 -0.01 -13.53
N ILE A 273 2.15 -0.05 -13.06
CA ILE A 273 1.73 0.56 -11.80
C ILE A 273 1.82 -0.50 -10.69
N VAL A 274 2.47 -0.16 -9.57
CA VAL A 274 2.61 -1.04 -8.40
C VAL A 274 2.06 -0.35 -7.16
N ASP A 275 1.36 -1.14 -6.35
CA ASP A 275 0.80 -0.76 -5.05
C ASP A 275 1.18 -1.84 -4.02
N TYR A 276 1.65 -1.40 -2.86
CA TYR A 276 2.04 -2.26 -1.75
C TYR A 276 0.88 -2.44 -0.77
N LYS A 277 0.75 -3.65 -0.22
CA LYS A 277 -0.24 -3.98 0.81
C LYS A 277 0.43 -4.74 1.95
N THR A 278 0.46 -4.14 3.14
CA THR A 278 0.95 -4.79 4.37
C THR A 278 0.02 -5.89 4.89
N GLY A 279 -1.22 -5.94 4.42
CA GLY A 279 -2.18 -7.02 4.67
C GLY A 279 -1.92 -8.28 3.83
N LYS A 280 -2.63 -9.36 4.15
CA LYS A 280 -2.70 -10.58 3.33
C LYS A 280 -3.53 -10.33 2.06
N ALA A 281 -3.30 -11.10 1.00
CA ALA A 281 -4.17 -11.08 -0.17
C ALA A 281 -5.63 -11.44 0.20
N PRO A 282 -6.64 -10.75 -0.35
CA PRO A 282 -8.04 -11.11 -0.17
C PRO A 282 -8.33 -12.45 -0.87
N ARG A 283 -9.36 -13.17 -0.39
CA ARG A 283 -9.91 -14.31 -1.13
C ARG A 283 -10.41 -13.84 -2.52
N PRO A 284 -10.43 -14.71 -3.55
CA PRO A 284 -10.85 -14.33 -4.90
C PRO A 284 -12.23 -13.64 -4.95
N GLU A 285 -13.16 -14.07 -4.10
CA GLU A 285 -14.51 -13.50 -3.95
C GLU A 285 -14.55 -12.01 -3.53
N TYR A 286 -13.45 -11.48 -2.96
CA TYR A 286 -13.31 -10.08 -2.54
C TYR A 286 -12.25 -9.29 -3.32
N ALA A 287 -11.65 -9.89 -4.37
CA ALA A 287 -10.55 -9.29 -5.11
C ALA A 287 -10.96 -8.06 -5.95
N GLU A 288 -12.26 -7.89 -6.27
CA GLU A 288 -12.75 -6.76 -7.07
C GLU A 288 -12.41 -5.40 -6.44
N GLY A 289 -12.50 -5.26 -5.11
CA GLY A 289 -12.24 -3.98 -4.44
C GLY A 289 -10.79 -3.50 -4.59
N ALA A 290 -9.82 -4.41 -4.44
CA ALA A 290 -8.41 -4.11 -4.66
C ALA A 290 -8.11 -3.85 -6.14
N LEU A 291 -8.71 -4.63 -7.05
CA LEU A 291 -8.56 -4.40 -8.49
C LEU A 291 -9.19 -3.07 -8.95
N PHE A 292 -10.26 -2.61 -8.30
CA PHE A 292 -10.88 -1.31 -8.57
C PHE A 292 -9.94 -0.15 -8.21
N GLN A 293 -9.21 -0.20 -7.08
CA GLN A 293 -8.17 0.78 -6.76
C GLN A 293 -7.12 0.84 -7.88
N MET A 294 -6.63 -0.31 -8.34
CA MET A 294 -5.61 -0.35 -9.39
C MET A 294 -6.12 0.18 -10.73
N LYS A 295 -7.36 -0.17 -11.11
CA LYS A 295 -7.99 0.35 -12.33
C LYS A 295 -8.30 1.84 -12.25
N PHE A 296 -8.54 2.39 -11.06
CA PHE A 296 -8.63 3.85 -10.85
C PHE A 296 -7.30 4.52 -11.22
N TYR A 297 -6.17 4.06 -10.67
CA TYR A 297 -4.86 4.62 -10.99
C TYR A 297 -4.49 4.44 -12.47
N ALA A 298 -4.85 3.31 -13.07
CA ALA A 298 -4.69 3.09 -14.51
C ALA A 298 -5.46 4.10 -15.36
N LEU A 299 -6.70 4.43 -14.98
CA LEU A 299 -7.51 5.46 -15.62
C LEU A 299 -6.90 6.86 -15.45
N VAL A 300 -6.42 7.22 -14.25
CA VAL A 300 -5.79 8.53 -14.02
C VAL A 300 -4.50 8.68 -14.83
N VAL A 301 -3.63 7.65 -14.85
CA VAL A 301 -2.40 7.67 -15.66
C VAL A 301 -2.72 7.74 -17.16
N TRP A 302 -3.74 7.02 -17.63
CA TRP A 302 -4.17 7.10 -19.02
C TRP A 302 -4.73 8.48 -19.39
N ARG A 303 -5.54 9.10 -18.52
CA ARG A 303 -6.09 10.45 -18.74
C ARG A 303 -5.03 11.55 -18.64
N LEU A 304 -4.01 11.38 -17.80
CA LEU A 304 -2.92 12.36 -17.60
C LEU A 304 -1.79 12.25 -18.63
N LYS A 305 -1.34 11.03 -18.94
CA LYS A 305 -0.15 10.77 -19.79
C LYS A 305 -0.50 10.17 -21.17
N GLY A 306 -1.77 9.93 -21.48
CA GLY A 306 -2.24 9.34 -22.75
C GLY A 306 -1.97 7.83 -22.91
N VAL A 307 -1.23 7.21 -21.99
CA VAL A 307 -0.75 5.82 -22.05
C VAL A 307 -1.57 4.92 -21.14
N VAL A 308 -2.15 3.86 -21.68
CA VAL A 308 -2.75 2.76 -20.89
C VAL A 308 -1.61 1.93 -20.27
N PRO A 309 -1.54 1.77 -18.93
CA PRO A 309 -0.51 0.95 -18.32
C PRO A 309 -0.59 -0.51 -18.76
N ARG A 310 0.56 -1.10 -19.12
CA ARG A 310 0.65 -2.47 -19.62
C ARG A 310 0.32 -3.51 -18.54
N ARG A 311 0.60 -3.19 -17.27
CA ARG A 311 0.39 -4.04 -16.10
C ARG A 311 0.09 -3.23 -14.84
N LEU A 312 -0.77 -3.77 -14.00
CA LEU A 312 -1.06 -3.36 -12.64
C LEU A 312 -0.60 -4.47 -11.70
N GLN A 313 0.01 -4.14 -10.57
CA GLN A 313 0.60 -5.10 -9.64
C GLN A 313 0.29 -4.73 -8.19
N LEU A 314 -0.29 -5.67 -7.45
CA LEU A 314 -0.54 -5.58 -6.01
C LEU A 314 0.44 -6.51 -5.29
N VAL A 315 1.23 -5.96 -4.37
CA VAL A 315 2.28 -6.68 -3.64
C VAL A 315 1.87 -6.86 -2.18
N TYR A 316 1.32 -8.03 -1.86
CA TYR A 316 0.78 -8.37 -0.54
C TYR A 316 1.89 -8.89 0.39
N LEU A 317 2.59 -7.95 1.02
CA LEU A 317 3.64 -8.21 2.00
C LEU A 317 3.12 -9.03 3.20
N GLY A 318 1.83 -8.91 3.56
CA GLY A 318 1.26 -9.65 4.68
C GLY A 318 1.12 -11.16 4.47
N SER A 319 1.06 -11.63 3.21
CA SER A 319 1.06 -13.06 2.86
C SER A 319 2.24 -13.53 1.99
N GLY A 320 3.01 -12.61 1.39
CA GLY A 320 4.10 -12.98 0.48
C GLY A 320 3.59 -13.29 -0.94
N GLU A 321 2.62 -12.52 -1.43
CA GLU A 321 1.99 -12.78 -2.74
C GLU A 321 2.03 -11.55 -3.65
N VAL A 322 2.30 -11.77 -4.94
CA VAL A 322 2.13 -10.75 -5.99
C VAL A 322 0.91 -11.11 -6.83
N ARG A 323 0.00 -10.14 -7.03
CA ARG A 323 -1.18 -10.29 -7.88
C ARG A 323 -1.14 -9.26 -9.01
N THR A 324 -1.16 -9.73 -10.26
CA THR A 324 -1.05 -8.89 -11.45
C THR A 324 -2.37 -8.82 -12.22
N TYR A 325 -2.56 -7.73 -12.95
CA TYR A 325 -3.64 -7.57 -13.92
C TYR A 325 -3.17 -6.72 -15.10
N ASP A 326 -3.45 -7.17 -16.32
CA ASP A 326 -3.08 -6.45 -17.55
C ASP A 326 -4.36 -5.80 -18.11
N PRO A 327 -4.55 -4.48 -17.96
CA PRO A 327 -5.83 -3.83 -18.28
C PRO A 327 -5.96 -3.52 -19.77
N VAL A 328 -7.19 -3.61 -20.27
CA VAL A 328 -7.54 -3.15 -21.63
C VAL A 328 -8.30 -1.82 -21.59
N LEU A 329 -8.32 -1.09 -22.70
CA LEU A 329 -9.02 0.21 -22.81
C LEU A 329 -10.47 0.16 -22.27
N ALA A 330 -11.22 -0.89 -22.63
CA ALA A 330 -12.60 -1.11 -22.21
C ALA A 330 -12.79 -1.40 -20.69
N ASP A 331 -11.72 -1.66 -19.94
CA ASP A 331 -11.76 -1.64 -18.47
C ASP A 331 -11.80 -0.21 -17.94
N LEU A 332 -10.92 0.65 -18.45
CA LEU A 332 -10.72 2.01 -17.94
C LEU A 332 -11.95 2.86 -18.24
N GLU A 333 -12.53 2.73 -19.44
CA GLU A 333 -13.81 3.35 -19.78
C GLU A 333 -14.97 2.89 -18.87
N ARG A 334 -15.00 1.60 -18.49
CA ARG A 334 -16.03 1.04 -17.60
C ARG A 334 -15.87 1.56 -16.17
N VAL A 335 -14.63 1.70 -15.72
CA VAL A 335 -14.26 2.31 -14.43
C VAL A 335 -14.61 3.79 -14.44
N GLU A 336 -14.36 4.52 -15.53
CA GLU A 336 -14.76 5.92 -15.66
C GLU A 336 -16.29 6.09 -15.58
N ARG A 337 -17.06 5.27 -16.31
CA ARG A 337 -18.53 5.28 -16.21
C ARG A 337 -19.03 4.99 -14.78
N ARG A 338 -18.39 4.04 -14.08
CA ARG A 338 -18.68 3.75 -12.66
C ARG A 338 -18.31 4.91 -11.74
N LEU A 339 -17.20 5.61 -11.99
CA LEU A 339 -16.75 6.76 -11.20
C LEU A 339 -17.60 8.01 -11.41
N ARG A 340 -18.12 8.23 -12.63
CA ARG A 340 -19.10 9.29 -12.94
C ARG A 340 -20.40 9.06 -12.16
N ALA A 341 -21.04 7.91 -12.33
CA ALA A 341 -22.26 7.57 -11.59
C ALA A 341 -22.08 7.59 -10.05
N LEU A 342 -20.89 7.21 -9.56
CA LEU A 342 -20.54 7.31 -8.14
C LEU A 342 -20.39 8.77 -7.68
N TRP A 343 -19.85 9.64 -8.53
CA TRP A 343 -19.74 11.07 -8.27
C TRP A 343 -21.08 11.78 -8.30
N ASP A 344 -21.96 11.44 -9.25
CA ASP A 344 -23.31 11.98 -9.35
C ASP A 344 -24.11 11.65 -8.07
N ALA A 345 -23.98 10.41 -7.56
CA ALA A 345 -24.57 10.00 -6.28
C ALA A 345 -23.95 10.70 -5.05
N ILE A 346 -22.65 11.03 -5.07
CA ILE A 346 -21.99 11.86 -4.05
C ILE A 346 -22.53 13.29 -4.09
N CYS A 347 -22.75 13.86 -5.28
CA CYS A 347 -23.31 15.20 -5.46
C CYS A 347 -24.76 15.27 -4.97
N GLU A 348 -25.62 14.33 -5.37
CA GLU A 348 -27.01 14.24 -4.90
C GLU A 348 -27.08 14.11 -3.37
N ALA A 349 -26.25 13.26 -2.75
CA ALA A 349 -26.16 13.15 -1.29
C ALA A 349 -25.64 14.45 -0.63
N THR A 350 -24.75 15.18 -1.30
CA THR A 350 -24.23 16.47 -0.82
C THR A 350 -25.28 17.56 -0.86
N GLU A 351 -26.04 17.66 -1.96
CA GLU A 351 -27.07 18.70 -2.13
C GLU A 351 -28.34 18.42 -1.30
N SER A 352 -28.74 17.15 -1.16
CA SER A 352 -29.92 16.75 -0.37
C SER A 352 -29.64 16.61 1.13
N GLY A 353 -28.39 16.40 1.52
CA GLY A 353 -28.03 16.00 2.89
C GLY A 353 -28.43 14.56 3.28
N GLU A 354 -28.97 13.75 2.36
CA GLU A 354 -29.44 12.38 2.63
C GLU A 354 -28.29 11.35 2.71
N TRP A 355 -27.47 11.44 3.76
CA TRP A 355 -26.34 10.54 4.01
C TRP A 355 -26.75 9.25 4.72
N ARG A 356 -27.36 8.33 3.96
CA ARG A 356 -27.91 7.07 4.51
C ARG A 356 -26.80 6.11 4.98
N PRO A 357 -26.90 5.51 6.18
CA PRO A 357 -25.99 4.45 6.61
C PRO A 357 -26.18 3.17 5.78
N ARG A 358 -25.17 2.29 5.80
CA ARG A 358 -25.22 0.95 5.21
C ARG A 358 -24.58 -0.06 6.18
N PRO A 359 -25.38 -0.81 6.97
CA PRO A 359 -24.87 -1.86 7.84
C PRO A 359 -24.09 -2.93 7.07
N THR A 360 -22.91 -3.28 7.58
CA THR A 360 -22.05 -4.36 7.06
C THR A 360 -21.28 -5.00 8.21
N LYS A 361 -20.63 -6.16 7.96
CA LYS A 361 -19.72 -6.78 8.94
C LYS A 361 -18.53 -5.89 9.33
N LEU A 362 -18.22 -4.85 8.54
CA LEU A 362 -17.15 -3.90 8.82
C LEU A 362 -17.58 -2.80 9.81
N CYS A 363 -18.87 -2.67 10.13
CA CYS A 363 -19.33 -1.62 11.05
C CYS A 363 -18.76 -1.75 12.48
N GLY A 364 -18.45 -2.97 12.94
CA GLY A 364 -17.76 -3.17 14.23
C GLY A 364 -16.31 -2.65 14.27
N TRP A 365 -15.73 -2.34 13.10
CA TRP A 365 -14.40 -1.73 12.92
C TRP A 365 -14.50 -0.26 12.47
N CYS A 366 -15.66 0.38 12.64
CA CYS A 366 -15.88 1.79 12.30
C CYS A 366 -15.68 2.67 13.55
N ASP A 367 -14.70 3.57 13.52
CA ASP A 367 -14.41 4.51 14.61
C ASP A 367 -15.59 5.45 14.92
N HIS A 368 -16.46 5.69 13.95
CA HIS A 368 -17.61 6.60 14.08
C HIS A 368 -18.90 5.92 14.59
N GLN A 369 -18.85 4.71 15.16
CA GLN A 369 -20.02 4.03 15.73
C GLN A 369 -20.82 4.90 16.71
N ALA A 370 -20.14 5.71 17.54
CA ALA A 370 -20.75 6.64 18.50
C ALA A 370 -21.62 7.74 17.85
N HIS A 371 -21.48 7.99 16.55
CA HIS A 371 -22.26 8.96 15.78
C HIS A 371 -23.25 8.29 14.80
N CYS A 372 -23.32 6.96 14.77
CA CYS A 372 -24.07 6.22 13.76
C CYS A 372 -25.47 5.83 14.27
N PRO A 373 -26.57 6.19 13.56
CA PRO A 373 -27.95 5.86 13.98
C PRO A 373 -28.20 4.36 14.18
N GLU A 374 -27.55 3.51 13.38
CA GLU A 374 -27.61 2.04 13.47
C GLU A 374 -27.12 1.49 14.84
N PHE A 375 -26.38 2.30 15.59
CA PHE A 375 -25.84 1.99 16.92
C PHE A 375 -26.40 2.94 18.01
N GLY A 376 -27.49 3.67 17.70
CA GLY A 376 -28.10 4.66 18.60
C GLY A 376 -27.33 5.99 18.71
N GLY A 377 -26.26 6.18 17.93
CA GLY A 377 -25.50 7.43 17.87
C GLY A 377 -26.15 8.48 16.99
N THR A 378 -25.90 9.76 17.30
CA THR A 378 -26.44 10.90 16.54
C THR A 378 -25.34 11.52 15.66
N PRO A 379 -25.54 11.62 14.33
CA PRO A 379 -24.66 12.38 13.45
C PRO A 379 -24.57 13.86 13.88
N PRO A 380 -23.43 14.55 13.69
CA PRO A 380 -23.37 15.99 13.85
C PRO A 380 -24.35 16.69 12.88
N PRO A 381 -24.74 17.96 13.14
CA PRO A 381 -25.46 18.78 12.17
C PRO A 381 -24.75 18.80 10.83
N TYR A 382 -25.49 18.70 9.71
CA TYR A 382 -24.87 18.70 8.39
C TYR A 382 -24.31 20.10 8.06
N PRO A 383 -23.02 20.26 7.74
CA PRO A 383 -22.37 21.57 7.73
C PRO A 383 -22.43 22.30 6.37
N LEU A 384 -23.14 21.76 5.38
CA LEU A 384 -23.29 22.35 4.04
C LEU A 384 -24.76 22.74 3.76
N PRO A 385 -25.01 23.75 2.92
CA PRO A 385 -26.37 24.13 2.53
C PRO A 385 -27.10 22.98 1.82
N VAL A 386 -28.28 22.64 2.33
CA VAL A 386 -29.17 21.64 1.73
C VAL A 386 -30.14 22.32 0.77
N ARG A 387 -30.30 21.77 -0.44
CA ARG A 387 -31.40 22.12 -1.34
C ARG A 387 -32.68 21.51 -0.77
N ALA A 388 -33.63 22.37 -0.38
CA ALA A 388 -34.99 21.91 -0.12
C ALA A 388 -35.53 21.25 -1.40
N ARG A 389 -35.96 19.99 -1.31
CA ARG A 389 -36.63 19.31 -2.43
C ARG A 389 -37.85 20.16 -2.80
N GLU A 390 -37.88 20.66 -4.04
CA GLU A 390 -39.04 21.40 -4.52
C GLU A 390 -40.28 20.52 -4.38
N SER A 391 -41.21 20.97 -3.52
CA SER A 391 -42.45 20.26 -3.31
C SER A 391 -43.21 20.29 -4.62
N GLY A 392 -43.34 19.12 -5.28
CA GLY A 392 -43.91 18.95 -6.61
C GLY A 392 -45.39 19.34 -6.65
N GLY A 393 -45.64 20.64 -6.63
CA GLY A 393 -46.96 21.25 -6.69
C GLY A 393 -47.54 21.05 -8.08
N VAL A 394 -48.17 19.89 -8.28
CA VAL A 394 -49.02 19.63 -9.44
C VAL A 394 -49.96 20.82 -9.58
N PRO A 395 -49.89 21.61 -10.66
CA PRO A 395 -50.74 22.78 -10.82
C PRO A 395 -52.17 22.26 -10.96
N GLN A 396 -52.96 22.37 -9.89
CA GLN A 396 -54.30 21.83 -9.84
C GLN A 396 -55.20 22.69 -10.74
N GLY A 397 -55.26 22.29 -12.01
CA GLY A 397 -55.95 23.02 -13.06
C GLY A 397 -57.38 23.30 -12.65
N ARG A 398 -57.73 24.59 -12.61
CA ARG A 398 -59.13 25.00 -12.44
C ARG A 398 -59.92 24.40 -13.60
N MET A 399 -60.92 23.58 -13.28
CA MET A 399 -62.04 23.40 -14.21
C MET A 399 -62.71 24.77 -14.34
N GLY A 400 -62.52 25.42 -15.48
CA GLY A 400 -63.43 26.48 -15.90
C GLY A 400 -64.80 25.86 -16.16
N ALA A 401 -65.85 26.53 -15.70
CA ALA A 401 -67.21 26.22 -16.09
C ALA A 401 -67.64 27.27 -17.11
N ASP A 402 -67.95 26.81 -18.32
CA ASP A 402 -68.72 27.47 -19.38
C ASP A 402 -69.31 26.35 -20.27
#